data_AF-A0A8S3JF54-F1
#
_entry.id   AF-A0A8S3JF54-F1
#
_cell.length_a   1.000
_cell.length_b   1.000
_cell.length_c   1.000
_cell.angle_alpha   90.00
_cell.angle_beta   90.00
_cell.angle_gamma   90.00
#
_symmetry.space_group_name_H-M   'P 1'
#
loop_
_entity.id
_entity.type
_entity.pdbx_description
1 polymer ?
#
loop_
_entity_poly.entity_id
_entity_poly.type
_entity_poly.pdbx_seq_one_letter_code
_entity_poly.pdbx_strand_id
1 'polypeptide(L)'
;MRNDFNLMKELASHTHIEPTPRYQSLMDMVNTINTAPRCRQYMSKWNLRLDDNLVELEARTLEPETINYSDRSVRYKQQEADWSRDGRSCRHLKPGHLDKWLVVYEGKQKPIANELINTLYNVCTPMGMRVEYPE
;
A
#
# COMPACT_ATOMS: atom_id res chain seq x y z
N MET A 1 1.77 -21.98 -10.14
CA MET A 1 1.36 -20.65 -10.65
C MET A 1 1.52 -19.56 -9.61
N ARG A 2 0.83 -19.58 -8.46
CA ARG A 2 0.98 -18.53 -7.41
C ARG A 2 2.38 -18.43 -6.77
N ASN A 3 3.15 -19.51 -6.74
CA ASN A 3 4.52 -19.51 -6.18
C ASN A 3 5.58 -18.94 -7.15
N ASP A 4 5.22 -18.68 -8.41
CA ASP A 4 6.14 -18.05 -9.37
C ASP A 4 5.92 -16.53 -9.37
N PHE A 5 6.84 -15.82 -8.71
CA PHE A 5 6.78 -14.37 -8.58
C PHE A 5 6.90 -13.64 -9.92
N ASN A 6 7.65 -14.19 -10.87
CA ASN A 6 7.84 -13.56 -12.18
C ASN A 6 6.55 -13.65 -12.99
N LEU A 7 5.93 -14.84 -13.01
CA LEU A 7 4.66 -15.06 -13.68
C LEU A 7 3.54 -14.20 -13.07
N MET A 8 3.46 -14.10 -11.74
CA MET A 8 2.45 -13.27 -11.08
C MET A 8 2.66 -11.78 -11.34
N LYS A 9 3.92 -11.32 -11.44
CA LYS A 9 4.24 -9.93 -11.80
C LYS A 9 3.79 -9.60 -13.22
N GLU A 10 4.03 -10.50 -14.17
CA GLU A 10 3.60 -10.34 -15.57
C GLU A 10 2.07 -10.43 -15.71
N LEU A 11 1.41 -11.33 -14.97
CA LEU A 11 -0.05 -11.38 -14.95
C LEU A 11 -0.64 -10.08 -14.38
N ALA A 12 -0.04 -9.55 -13.32
CA ALA A 12 -0.47 -8.30 -12.70
C ALA A 12 -0.34 -7.12 -13.68
N SER A 13 0.71 -7.05 -14.51
CA SER A 13 0.85 -5.95 -15.48
C SER A 13 -0.26 -5.92 -16.54
N HIS A 14 -0.93 -7.05 -16.79
CA HIS A 14 -2.02 -7.15 -17.77
C HIS A 14 -3.42 -7.09 -17.13
N THR A 15 -3.54 -7.46 -15.85
CA THR A 15 -4.83 -7.54 -15.14
C THR A 15 -5.07 -6.37 -14.19
N HIS A 16 -4.01 -5.67 -13.77
CA HIS A 16 -4.11 -4.44 -13.02
C HIS A 16 -4.46 -3.30 -13.97
N ILE A 17 -5.69 -2.80 -13.83
CA ILE A 17 -6.20 -1.68 -14.61
C ILE A 17 -6.43 -0.54 -13.63
N GLU A 18 -5.85 0.61 -13.92
CA GLU A 18 -6.03 1.83 -13.13
C GLU A 18 -7.49 2.32 -13.19
N PRO A 19 -7.94 3.17 -12.24
CA PRO A 19 -9.32 3.65 -12.20
C PRO A 19 -9.79 4.32 -13.49
N THR A 20 -8.96 5.18 -14.10
CA THR A 20 -9.35 5.95 -15.30
C THR A 20 -9.55 5.06 -16.53
N PRO A 21 -8.61 4.17 -16.93
CA PRO A 21 -8.85 3.24 -18.03
C PRO A 21 -10.01 2.26 -17.76
N ARG A 22 -10.20 1.84 -16.50
CA ARG A 22 -11.35 1.00 -16.11
C ARG A 22 -12.66 1.74 -16.32
N TYR A 23 -12.75 3.01 -15.92
CA TYR A 23 -13.91 3.86 -16.15
C TYR A 23 -14.22 4.01 -17.65
N GLN A 24 -13.20 4.31 -18.47
CA GLN A 24 -13.36 4.46 -19.92
C GLN A 24 -13.87 3.16 -20.56
N SER A 25 -13.27 2.02 -20.21
CA SER A 25 -13.69 0.70 -20.72
C SER A 25 -15.14 0.38 -20.35
N LEU A 26 -15.58 0.76 -19.14
CA LEU A 26 -16.97 0.59 -18.71
C LEU A 26 -17.92 1.49 -19.52
N MET A 27 -17.56 2.76 -19.74
CA MET A 27 -18.37 3.67 -20.55
C MET A 27 -18.46 3.24 -22.02
N ASP A 28 -17.36 2.75 -22.59
CA ASP A 28 -17.35 2.18 -23.95
C ASP A 28 -18.25 0.94 -24.06
N MET A 29 -18.24 0.10 -23.02
CA MET A 29 -19.15 -1.05 -22.93
C MET A 29 -20.61 -0.61 -22.85
N VAL A 30 -20.94 0.36 -21.98
CA VAL A 30 -22.29 0.92 -21.86
C VAL A 30 -22.75 1.48 -23.20
N ASN A 31 -21.92 2.30 -23.85
CA ASN A 31 -22.20 2.86 -25.17
C ASN A 31 -22.42 1.77 -26.22
N THR A 32 -21.58 0.74 -26.24
CA THR A 32 -21.73 -0.40 -27.17
C THR A 32 -23.05 -1.13 -26.95
N ILE A 33 -23.42 -1.40 -25.69
CA ILE A 33 -24.68 -2.07 -25.35
C ILE A 33 -25.89 -1.21 -25.74
N ASN A 34 -25.84 0.09 -25.47
CA ASN A 34 -26.93 1.03 -25.77
C ASN A 34 -27.08 1.33 -27.26
N THR A 35 -26.01 1.23 -28.06
CA THR A 35 -26.05 1.48 -29.51
C THR A 35 -26.31 0.21 -30.33
N ALA A 36 -25.99 -0.98 -29.81
CA ALA A 36 -26.19 -2.24 -30.51
C ALA A 36 -27.69 -2.54 -30.72
N PRO A 37 -28.19 -2.61 -31.98
CA PRO A 37 -29.62 -2.77 -32.28
C PRO A 37 -30.22 -4.02 -31.65
N ARG A 38 -29.46 -5.13 -31.66
CA ARG A 38 -29.88 -6.40 -31.06
C ARG A 38 -30.09 -6.25 -29.55
N CYS A 39 -29.15 -5.66 -28.83
CA CYS A 39 -29.25 -5.47 -27.38
C CYS A 39 -30.44 -4.58 -27.01
N ARG A 40 -30.62 -3.46 -27.72
CA ARG A 40 -31.78 -2.57 -27.54
C ARG A 40 -33.11 -3.30 -27.75
N GLN A 41 -33.21 -4.11 -28.80
CA GLN A 41 -34.42 -4.88 -29.09
C GLN A 41 -34.74 -5.90 -27.99
N TYR A 42 -33.74 -6.56 -27.40
CA TYR A 42 -33.99 -7.48 -26.29
C TYR A 42 -34.42 -6.73 -25.02
N MET A 43 -33.75 -5.62 -24.67
CA MET A 43 -34.10 -4.85 -23.48
C MET A 43 -35.49 -4.20 -23.59
N SER A 44 -35.88 -3.71 -24.78
CA SER A 44 -37.18 -3.09 -24.98
C SER A 44 -38.36 -4.06 -24.80
N LYS A 45 -38.17 -5.37 -25.06
CA LYS A 45 -39.18 -6.40 -24.75
C LYS A 45 -39.52 -6.48 -23.26
N TRP A 46 -38.58 -6.10 -22.40
CA TRP A 46 -38.75 -6.03 -20.95
C TRP A 46 -39.02 -4.61 -20.45
N ASN A 47 -39.20 -3.65 -21.36
CA ASN A 47 -39.29 -2.22 -21.04
C ASN A 47 -38.07 -1.71 -20.23
N LEU A 48 -36.89 -2.23 -20.55
CA LEU A 48 -35.61 -1.88 -19.91
C LEU A 48 -34.74 -1.04 -20.85
N ARG A 49 -33.84 -0.25 -20.24
CA ARG A 49 -32.72 0.44 -20.87
C ARG A 49 -31.59 0.57 -19.86
N LEU A 50 -30.34 0.50 -20.31
CA LEU A 50 -29.18 0.79 -19.47
C LEU A 50 -28.94 2.29 -19.41
N ASP A 51 -28.66 2.83 -18.22
CA ASP A 51 -28.28 4.24 -18.06
C ASP A 51 -26.98 4.53 -18.84
N ASP A 52 -26.86 5.75 -19.35
CA ASP A 52 -25.66 6.20 -20.08
C ASP A 52 -24.53 6.59 -19.12
N ASN A 53 -24.84 6.79 -17.83
CA ASN A 53 -23.89 7.20 -16.81
C ASN A 53 -23.73 6.14 -15.71
N LEU A 54 -22.59 6.17 -15.02
CA LEU A 54 -22.40 5.41 -13.79
C LEU A 54 -23.22 6.03 -12.66
N VAL A 55 -23.63 5.18 -11.72
CA VAL A 55 -24.35 5.64 -10.52
C VAL A 55 -23.42 6.50 -9.67
N GLU A 56 -23.86 7.72 -9.38
CA GLU A 56 -23.22 8.60 -8.41
C GLU A 56 -23.60 8.21 -6.99
N LEU A 57 -22.62 8.16 -6.10
CA LEU A 57 -22.80 7.79 -4.70
C LEU A 57 -22.28 8.92 -3.82
N GLU A 58 -23.11 9.35 -2.87
CA GLU A 58 -22.66 10.23 -1.81
C GLU A 58 -21.80 9.43 -0.83
N ALA A 59 -20.55 9.84 -0.68
CA ALA A 59 -19.59 9.20 0.21
C ALA A 59 -18.94 10.23 1.13
N ARG A 60 -18.31 9.73 2.20
CA ARG A 60 -17.61 10.53 3.19
C ARG A 60 -16.15 10.08 3.27
N THR A 61 -15.25 11.05 3.22
CA THR A 61 -13.83 10.84 3.53
C THR A 61 -13.62 11.15 5.01
N LEU A 62 -13.10 10.19 5.77
CA LEU A 62 -12.75 10.43 7.17
C LEU A 62 -11.54 11.34 7.27
N GLU A 63 -11.43 12.17 8.29
CA GLU A 63 -10.20 12.92 8.53
C GLU A 63 -9.05 11.97 8.89
N PRO A 64 -7.80 12.27 8.48
CA PRO A 64 -6.66 11.46 8.87
C PRO A 64 -6.43 11.53 10.38
N GLU A 65 -6.19 10.37 10.97
CA GLU A 65 -5.95 10.25 12.41
C GLU A 65 -4.56 10.77 12.81
N THR A 66 -4.44 11.20 14.06
CA THR A 66 -3.14 11.62 14.62
C THR A 66 -2.43 10.43 15.24
N ILE A 67 -1.19 10.17 14.80
CA ILE A 67 -0.35 9.09 15.30
C ILE A 67 0.51 9.62 16.46
N ASN A 68 0.35 9.04 17.64
CA ASN A 68 1.07 9.45 18.84
C ASN A 68 2.34 8.59 19.05
N TYR A 69 3.47 9.27 19.16
CA TYR A 69 4.75 8.73 19.58
C TYR A 69 5.05 9.18 21.03
N SER A 70 6.12 8.67 21.66
CA SER A 70 6.38 9.03 23.07
C SER A 70 6.78 10.48 23.26
N ASP A 71 7.40 11.08 22.23
CA ASP A 71 7.97 12.43 22.28
C ASP A 71 7.13 13.47 21.53
N ARG A 72 6.32 13.05 20.55
CA ARG A 72 5.47 13.94 19.75
C ARG A 72 4.34 13.19 19.05
N SER A 73 3.47 13.92 18.38
CA SER A 73 2.43 13.36 17.51
C SER A 73 2.66 13.79 16.08
N VAL A 74 2.32 12.92 15.12
CA VAL A 74 2.43 13.20 13.68
C VAL A 74 1.08 13.02 13.00
N ARG A 75 0.84 13.81 11.96
CA ARG A 75 -0.30 13.63 11.06
C ARG A 75 0.23 13.27 9.69
N TYR A 76 -0.33 12.22 9.11
CA TYR A 76 0.07 11.73 7.80
C TYR A 76 -0.85 12.30 6.71
N LYS A 77 -0.37 12.28 5.47
CA LYS A 77 -1.19 12.64 4.32
C LYS A 77 -2.12 11.49 3.99
N GLN A 78 -3.41 11.72 4.11
CA GLN A 78 -4.41 10.69 3.88
C GLN A 78 -4.35 10.08 2.47
N GLN A 79 -4.01 10.90 1.46
CA GLN A 79 -3.93 10.44 0.06
C GLN A 79 -2.79 9.44 -0.16
N GLU A 80 -1.72 9.54 0.63
CA GLU A 80 -0.58 8.62 0.57
C GLU A 80 -0.82 7.40 1.48
N ALA A 81 -1.68 7.54 2.50
CA ALA A 81 -1.98 6.53 3.52
C ALA A 81 -0.71 5.90 4.16
N ASP A 82 0.37 6.69 4.23
CA ASP A 82 1.68 6.28 4.74
C ASP A 82 2.21 7.34 5.72
N TRP A 83 2.75 6.89 6.84
CA TRP A 83 3.38 7.72 7.88
C TRP A 83 4.85 7.33 8.12
N SER A 84 5.40 6.45 7.30
CA SER A 84 6.79 5.95 7.43
C SER A 84 7.81 7.10 7.36
N ARG A 85 7.49 8.17 6.63
CA ARG A 85 8.36 9.36 6.53
C ARG A 85 8.27 10.23 7.76
N ASP A 86 7.07 10.47 8.27
CA ASP A 86 6.82 11.34 9.43
C ASP A 86 7.28 10.67 10.73
N GLY A 87 7.22 9.34 10.80
CA GLY A 87 7.64 8.55 11.95
C GLY A 87 9.15 8.34 12.12
N ARG A 88 9.98 8.60 11.08
CA ARG A 88 11.39 8.16 10.99
C ARG A 88 12.32 8.65 12.12
N SER A 89 11.97 9.74 12.79
CA SER A 89 12.75 10.31 13.90
C SER A 89 11.91 10.51 15.16
N CYS A 90 10.77 9.83 15.25
CA CYS A 90 9.94 9.84 16.44
C CYS A 90 10.32 8.67 17.36
N ARG A 91 10.28 8.91 18.66
CA ARG A 91 10.54 7.84 19.64
C ARG A 91 9.31 6.97 19.79
N HIS A 92 9.48 5.65 19.70
CA HIS A 92 8.37 4.72 19.86
C HIS A 92 7.68 4.88 21.22
N LEU A 93 6.36 4.74 21.25
CA LEU A 93 5.56 4.85 22.48
C LEU A 93 6.02 3.85 23.56
N LYS A 94 6.42 2.65 23.13
CA LYS A 94 7.00 1.59 23.96
C LYS A 94 8.14 0.92 23.18
N PRO A 95 9.38 1.43 23.28
CA PRO A 95 10.50 0.84 22.56
C PRO A 95 10.88 -0.52 23.15
N GLY A 96 11.14 -1.51 22.29
CA GLY A 96 11.78 -2.77 22.70
C GLY A 96 13.30 -2.59 22.73
N HIS A 97 13.93 -2.86 23.86
CA HIS A 97 15.39 -2.79 23.98
C HIS A 97 16.04 -4.11 23.54
N LEU A 98 17.16 -4.05 22.82
CA LEU A 98 17.99 -5.20 22.46
C LEU A 98 19.20 -5.25 23.40
N ASP A 99 19.00 -5.83 24.58
CA ASP A 99 20.04 -5.86 25.63
C ASP A 99 21.00 -7.05 25.47
N LYS A 100 20.51 -8.21 25.00
CA LYS A 100 21.32 -9.42 24.77
C LYS A 100 20.87 -10.12 23.51
N TRP A 101 21.74 -10.17 22.50
CA TRP A 101 21.43 -10.71 21.18
C TRP A 101 22.72 -11.05 20.43
N LEU A 102 22.57 -11.80 19.34
CA LEU A 102 23.69 -12.30 18.53
C LEU A 102 23.38 -12.14 17.04
N VAL A 103 24.42 -12.06 16.22
CA VAL A 103 24.32 -11.99 14.75
C VAL A 103 25.10 -13.15 14.14
N VAL A 104 24.41 -14.01 13.39
CA VAL A 104 25.02 -15.14 12.68
C VAL A 104 25.26 -14.74 11.23
N TYR A 105 26.50 -14.89 10.76
CA TYR A 105 26.89 -14.57 9.39
C TYR A 105 28.00 -15.52 8.90
N GLU A 106 28.10 -15.72 7.58
CA GLU A 106 29.26 -16.41 7.00
C GLU A 106 30.51 -15.55 7.18
N GLY A 107 31.64 -16.12 7.57
CA GLY A 107 32.87 -15.37 7.90
C GLY A 107 33.30 -14.33 6.85
N LYS A 108 33.05 -14.58 5.55
CA LYS A 108 33.34 -13.63 4.45
C LYS A 108 32.48 -12.36 4.50
N GLN A 109 31.29 -12.43 5.08
CA GLN A 109 30.34 -11.33 5.19
C GLN A 109 30.51 -10.50 6.47
N LYS A 110 31.58 -10.74 7.27
CA LYS A 110 31.87 -9.93 8.47
C LYS A 110 31.80 -8.41 8.23
N PRO A 111 32.32 -7.85 7.11
CA PRO A 111 32.20 -6.41 6.86
C PRO A 111 30.73 -5.95 6.75
N ILE A 112 29.89 -6.72 6.06
CA ILE A 112 28.46 -6.43 5.86
C ILE A 112 27.71 -6.57 7.19
N ALA A 113 28.02 -7.59 7.99
CA ALA A 113 27.41 -7.78 9.31
C ALA A 113 27.72 -6.60 10.24
N ASN A 114 28.95 -6.11 10.24
CA ASN A 114 29.33 -4.92 11.01
C ASN A 114 28.60 -3.66 10.53
N GLU A 115 28.45 -3.48 9.22
CA GLU A 115 27.68 -2.37 8.64
C GLU A 115 26.20 -2.41 9.05
N LEU A 116 25.60 -3.61 9.06
CA LEU A 116 24.24 -3.82 9.54
C LEU A 116 24.10 -3.45 11.03
N ILE A 117 25.01 -3.92 11.88
CA ILE A 117 25.00 -3.62 13.33
C ILE A 117 25.11 -2.11 13.56
N ASN A 118 26.01 -1.43 12.84
CA ASN A 118 26.17 0.02 12.94
C ASN A 118 24.91 0.75 12.48
N THR A 119 24.31 0.31 11.37
CA THR A 119 23.06 0.88 10.85
C THR A 119 21.92 0.69 11.85
N LEU A 120 21.78 -0.48 12.45
CA LEU A 120 20.80 -0.77 13.49
C LEU A 120 20.96 0.18 14.68
N TYR A 121 22.18 0.32 15.20
CA TYR A 121 22.45 1.23 16.30
C TYR A 121 22.04 2.68 15.97
N ASN A 122 22.41 3.16 14.77
CA ASN A 122 22.13 4.51 14.33
C ASN A 122 20.64 4.80 14.10
N VAL A 123 19.85 3.82 13.64
CA VAL A 123 18.42 4.00 13.35
C VAL A 123 17.55 3.74 14.59
N CYS A 124 17.88 2.75 15.41
CA CYS A 124 17.12 2.38 16.59
C CYS A 124 17.25 3.40 17.72
N THR A 125 18.42 4.02 17.89
CA THR A 125 18.66 5.00 18.97
C THR A 125 17.74 6.23 18.88
N PRO A 126 17.60 6.90 17.72
CA PRO A 126 16.61 7.98 17.54
C PRO A 126 15.16 7.53 17.77
N MET A 127 14.83 6.26 17.51
CA MET A 127 13.51 5.68 17.78
C MET A 127 13.29 5.35 19.26
N GLY A 128 14.25 5.66 20.14
CA GLY A 128 14.16 5.42 21.58
C GLY A 128 14.47 3.97 21.99
N MET A 129 14.92 3.13 21.06
CA MET A 129 15.37 1.78 21.36
C MET A 129 16.85 1.80 21.76
N ARG A 130 17.17 1.08 22.84
CA ARG A 130 18.56 0.83 23.24
C ARG A 130 19.00 -0.45 22.56
N VAL A 131 20.16 -0.43 21.91
CA VAL A 131 20.73 -1.58 21.23
C VAL A 131 22.14 -1.74 21.76
N GLU A 132 22.34 -2.77 22.58
CA GLU A 132 23.67 -3.15 23.05
C GLU A 132 24.46 -3.84 21.93
N TYR A 133 25.79 -3.88 22.04
CA TYR A 133 26.60 -4.58 21.05
C TYR A 133 26.33 -6.11 21.13
N PRO A 134 26.12 -6.80 20.00
CA PRO A 134 25.81 -8.22 20.01
C PRO A 134 27.01 -9.06 20.50
N GLU A 135 26.71 -10.17 21.17
CA GLU A 135 27.68 -11.16 21.65
C GLU A 135 28.22 -12.06 20.53
#